data_AF-E1VJ18-F1
#
_entry.id   AF-E1VJ18-F1
#
_cell.length_a   1.000
_cell.length_b   1.000
_cell.length_c   1.000
_cell.angle_alpha   90.00
_cell.angle_beta   90.00
_cell.angle_gamma   90.00
#
_symmetry.space_group_name_H-M   'P 1'
#
loop_
_entity.id
_entity.type
_entity.pdbx_description
1 polymer ?
#
loop_
_entity_poly.entity_id
_entity_poly.type
_entity_poly.pdbx_seq_one_letter_code
_entity_poly.pdbx_strand_id
1 'polypeptide(L)'
;MSLRNRATLEALIRGEGEQLGVFNTDLSGADYSHASLSGGTFNKVCLLSTNFSGATIRESQFIECEFGDSNFSGADLSLSSFVNCTFHAANFREAILSRTNFVDTKLQSSLFIGAKLLNTSFINAVLAASNWQGVSGSYANFLNCDLTASQWDDAVIERPNFIEPLLAQVDFGNASFNKPLFFKTNLDRYDFTQTRFEMPQFQKTSLIGCNFRGMMLNQAGFSYADLQDADFTGANLEQALLLSAKVIHGQFSGGNLNQAIFSGADLSDANFSNVQMVQAQMVGTRCNRSTFECAKLDYTDFSHAHLFDADFSQTALFRTNLHCIEEEGCQWNGSSRSLALETDPQRKKAEDFGKQLKKR
;
A
#
# COMPACT_ATOMS: atom_id res chain seq x y z
N MET A 1 23.76 44.33 0.74
CA MET A 1 23.39 43.82 -0.61
C MET A 1 22.05 43.10 -0.50
N SER A 2 21.23 43.10 -1.55
CA SER A 2 19.94 42.41 -1.52
C SER A 2 20.14 40.91 -1.63
N LEU A 3 19.60 40.13 -0.69
CA LEU A 3 19.60 38.66 -0.75
C LEU A 3 18.76 38.10 -1.92
N ARG A 4 17.96 38.94 -2.59
CA ARG A 4 17.26 38.60 -3.84
C ARG A 4 18.20 38.38 -5.02
N ASN A 5 19.46 38.82 -4.92
CA ASN A 5 20.49 38.49 -5.90
C ASN A 5 21.08 37.10 -5.63
N ARG A 6 21.07 36.23 -6.65
CA ARG A 6 21.61 34.86 -6.59
C ARG A 6 23.01 34.78 -5.99
N ALA A 7 23.96 35.56 -6.50
CA ALA A 7 25.36 35.48 -6.05
C ALA A 7 25.51 35.92 -4.58
N THR A 8 24.70 36.90 -4.14
CA THR A 8 24.69 37.32 -2.74
C THR A 8 24.16 36.22 -1.81
N LEU A 9 23.08 35.52 -2.21
CA LEU A 9 22.54 34.41 -1.43
C LEU A 9 23.51 33.22 -1.39
N GLU A 10 24.14 32.87 -2.52
CA GLU A 10 25.13 31.78 -2.58
C GLU A 10 26.34 32.06 -1.67
N ALA A 11 26.87 33.28 -1.70
CA ALA A 11 27.97 33.69 -0.82
C ALA A 11 27.59 33.55 0.66
N LEU A 12 26.38 33.98 1.03
CA LEU A 12 25.89 33.85 2.41
C LEU A 12 25.81 32.38 2.85
N ILE A 13 25.26 31.49 1.99
CA ILE A 13 25.13 30.05 2.30
C ILE A 13 26.50 29.38 2.44
N ARG A 14 27.51 29.82 1.68
CA ARG A 14 28.89 29.34 1.80
C ARG A 14 29.62 29.85 3.05
N GLY A 15 28.97 30.65 3.89
CA GLY A 15 29.56 31.19 5.11
C GLY A 15 30.45 32.41 4.87
N GLU A 16 30.32 33.09 3.73
CA GLU A 16 31.04 34.34 3.45
C GLU A 16 30.41 35.56 4.14
N GLY A 17 29.41 35.35 5.02
CA GLY A 17 28.72 36.38 5.79
C GLY A 17 28.77 36.17 7.31
N GLU A 18 28.38 37.20 8.07
CA GLU A 18 28.39 37.17 9.54
C GLU A 18 27.34 36.24 10.16
N GLN A 19 26.28 35.91 9.41
CA GLN A 19 25.16 35.08 9.85
C GLN A 19 25.11 33.77 9.06
N LEU A 20 25.04 32.65 9.78
CA LEU A 20 24.86 31.32 9.19
C LEU A 20 23.37 31.08 8.91
N GLY A 21 22.95 31.31 7.66
CA GLY A 21 21.58 31.06 7.19
C GLY A 21 20.75 32.32 6.95
N VAL A 22 19.52 32.12 6.46
CA VAL A 22 18.56 33.17 6.09
C VAL A 22 17.37 33.11 7.03
N PHE A 23 17.05 34.23 7.67
CA PHE A 23 16.01 34.30 8.69
C PHE A 23 15.07 35.47 8.41
N ASN A 24 13.76 35.26 8.56
CA ASN A 24 12.74 36.32 8.55
C ASN A 24 12.87 37.30 7.37
N THR A 25 13.24 36.78 6.20
CA THR A 25 13.50 37.59 4.99
C THR A 25 12.43 37.31 3.94
N ASP A 26 12.04 38.35 3.21
CA ASP A 26 11.23 38.21 2.00
C ASP A 26 12.13 38.14 0.75
N LEU A 27 12.09 36.98 0.10
CA LEU A 27 12.80 36.65 -1.13
C LEU A 27 11.80 36.29 -2.25
N SER A 28 10.54 36.71 -2.14
CA SER A 28 9.49 36.40 -3.10
C SER A 28 9.84 36.89 -4.51
N GLY A 29 9.50 36.08 -5.52
CA GLY A 29 9.74 36.35 -6.94
C GLY A 29 11.22 36.44 -7.32
N ALA A 30 12.14 36.02 -6.45
CA ALA A 30 13.55 35.96 -6.79
C ALA A 30 13.83 34.81 -7.78
N ASP A 31 14.88 34.99 -8.59
CA ASP A 31 15.35 33.96 -9.52
C ASP A 31 16.65 33.34 -9.00
N TYR A 32 16.53 32.12 -8.49
CA TYR A 32 17.61 31.26 -8.06
C TYR A 32 17.74 30.02 -8.95
N SER A 33 17.30 30.11 -10.21
CA SER A 33 17.54 29.05 -11.19
C SER A 33 19.04 28.72 -11.27
N HIS A 34 19.33 27.43 -11.27
CA HIS A 34 20.68 26.87 -11.28
C HIS A 34 21.60 27.33 -10.14
N ALA A 35 21.04 27.92 -9.07
CA ALA A 35 21.82 28.34 -7.94
C ALA A 35 22.37 27.15 -7.14
N SER A 36 23.53 27.33 -6.51
CA SER A 36 24.12 26.38 -5.58
C SER A 36 23.83 26.79 -4.15
N LEU A 37 22.73 26.29 -3.59
CA LEU A 37 22.22 26.61 -2.26
C LEU A 37 22.42 25.49 -1.23
N SER A 38 23.26 24.49 -1.55
CA SER A 38 23.50 23.34 -0.68
C SER A 38 24.02 23.72 0.70
N GLY A 39 23.57 23.01 1.74
CA GLY A 39 23.88 23.30 3.14
C GLY A 39 23.16 24.54 3.70
N GLY A 40 22.30 25.19 2.90
CA GLY A 40 21.59 26.38 3.32
C GLY A 40 20.60 26.10 4.44
N THR A 41 20.51 27.03 5.41
CA THR A 41 19.47 27.02 6.44
C THR A 41 18.57 28.22 6.25
N PHE A 42 17.27 27.98 6.13
CA PHE A 42 16.23 28.98 5.90
C PHE A 42 15.16 28.83 6.99
N ASN A 43 14.89 29.90 7.73
CA ASN A 43 13.91 29.90 8.80
C ASN A 43 12.97 31.10 8.65
N LYS A 44 11.66 30.84 8.55
CA LYS A 44 10.63 31.88 8.40
C LYS A 44 10.90 32.80 7.20
N VAL A 45 11.33 32.22 6.09
CA VAL A 45 11.64 32.95 4.86
C VAL A 45 10.43 32.89 3.93
N CYS A 46 10.04 34.04 3.40
CA CYS A 46 9.01 34.15 2.37
C CYS A 46 9.66 33.98 1.00
N LEU A 47 9.29 32.92 0.28
CA LEU A 47 9.83 32.46 -1.00
C LEU A 47 8.70 32.32 -2.02
N LEU A 48 7.67 33.15 -1.95
CA LEU A 48 6.51 33.05 -2.82
C LEU A 48 6.90 33.28 -4.28
N SER A 49 6.44 32.41 -5.18
CA SER A 49 6.70 32.50 -6.63
C SER A 49 8.19 32.56 -6.99
N THR A 50 9.06 32.00 -6.14
CA THR A 50 10.50 31.99 -6.36
C THR A 50 10.89 30.87 -7.34
N ASN A 51 11.84 31.17 -8.24
CA ASN A 51 12.33 30.20 -9.21
C ASN A 51 13.59 29.49 -8.69
N PHE A 52 13.49 28.19 -8.49
CA PHE A 52 14.58 27.27 -8.14
C PHE A 52 14.85 26.24 -9.24
N SER A 53 14.39 26.47 -10.47
CA SER A 53 14.53 25.48 -11.55
C SER A 53 15.99 25.09 -11.77
N GLY A 54 16.27 23.79 -11.75
CA GLY A 54 17.62 23.24 -11.93
C GLY A 54 18.63 23.65 -10.87
N ALA A 55 18.19 24.20 -9.74
CA ALA A 55 19.07 24.56 -8.63
C ALA A 55 19.56 23.32 -7.87
N THR A 56 20.74 23.43 -7.27
CA THR A 56 21.29 22.41 -6.36
C THR A 56 21.08 22.89 -4.93
N ILE A 57 20.14 22.26 -4.24
CA ILE A 57 19.68 22.62 -2.89
C ILE A 57 19.79 21.37 -2.02
N ARG A 58 20.99 20.77 -1.97
CA ARG A 58 21.25 19.53 -1.23
C ARG A 58 21.50 19.82 0.24
N GLU A 59 21.20 18.88 1.13
CA GLU A 59 21.52 18.98 2.57
C GLU A 59 21.05 20.30 3.22
N SER A 60 19.97 20.88 2.69
CA SER A 60 19.48 22.19 3.11
C SER A 60 18.26 22.03 4.01
N GLN A 61 18.05 23.00 4.90
CA GLN A 61 16.95 22.98 5.86
C GLN A 61 16.06 24.20 5.65
N PHE A 62 14.76 23.94 5.54
CA PHE A 62 13.70 24.94 5.46
C PHE A 62 12.73 24.72 6.60
N ILE A 63 12.60 25.71 7.48
CA ILE A 63 11.75 25.65 8.67
C ILE A 63 10.78 26.82 8.61
N GLU A 64 9.48 26.53 8.68
CA GLU A 64 8.41 27.54 8.69
C GLU A 64 8.49 28.51 7.49
N CYS A 65 8.95 28.03 6.33
CA CYS A 65 9.07 28.85 5.13
C CYS A 65 7.79 28.78 4.27
N GLU A 66 7.54 29.85 3.50
CA GLU A 66 6.39 29.97 2.61
C GLU A 66 6.85 29.99 1.16
N PHE A 67 6.47 29.00 0.37
CA PHE A 67 6.91 28.87 -1.03
C PHE A 67 5.82 29.21 -2.03
N GLY A 68 4.55 29.07 -1.67
CA GLY A 68 3.44 29.24 -2.61
C GLY A 68 3.62 28.35 -3.85
N ASP A 69 3.54 28.97 -5.02
CA ASP A 69 3.66 28.37 -6.36
C ASP A 69 5.11 28.31 -6.90
N SER A 70 6.09 28.27 -6.00
CA SER A 70 7.52 28.19 -6.35
C SER A 70 7.85 27.07 -7.34
N ASN A 71 8.86 27.31 -8.17
CA ASN A 71 9.30 26.37 -9.19
C ASN A 71 10.59 25.63 -8.80
N PHE A 72 10.50 24.33 -8.55
CA PHE A 72 11.62 23.42 -8.28
C PHE A 72 11.90 22.45 -9.43
N SER A 73 11.44 22.76 -10.65
CA SER A 73 11.58 21.83 -11.78
C SER A 73 13.04 21.46 -12.04
N GLY A 74 13.38 20.17 -12.04
CA GLY A 74 14.73 19.65 -12.25
C GLY A 74 15.72 19.98 -11.13
N ALA A 75 15.28 20.52 -10.00
CA ALA A 75 16.15 20.84 -8.87
C ALA A 75 16.62 19.55 -8.16
N ASP A 76 17.86 19.57 -7.65
CA ASP A 76 18.36 18.53 -6.75
C ASP A 76 18.16 18.95 -5.30
N LEU A 77 17.21 18.30 -4.64
CA LEU A 77 16.80 18.53 -3.26
C LEU A 77 17.29 17.41 -2.33
N SER A 78 18.27 16.62 -2.78
CA SER A 78 18.72 15.44 -2.05
C SER A 78 19.19 15.78 -0.63
N LEU A 79 18.82 14.95 0.35
CA LEU A 79 19.14 15.11 1.78
C LEU A 79 18.57 16.37 2.45
N SER A 80 17.72 17.13 1.75
CA SER A 80 17.13 18.35 2.31
C SER A 80 15.88 18.07 3.15
N SER A 81 15.55 19.01 4.03
CA SER A 81 14.41 18.91 4.93
C SER A 81 13.54 20.16 4.87
N PHE A 82 12.24 19.93 4.76
CA PHE A 82 11.19 20.94 4.83
C PHE A 82 10.31 20.63 6.04
N VAL A 83 10.28 21.52 7.01
CA VAL A 83 9.54 21.36 8.27
C VAL A 83 8.57 22.52 8.42
N ASN A 84 7.29 22.25 8.67
CA ASN A 84 6.26 23.28 8.83
C ASN A 84 6.18 24.27 7.65
N CYS A 85 6.57 23.84 6.45
CA CYS A 85 6.59 24.71 5.27
C CYS A 85 5.26 24.67 4.52
N THR A 86 4.94 25.76 3.85
CA THR A 86 3.72 25.86 3.03
C THR A 86 4.04 26.04 1.56
N PHE A 87 3.47 25.15 0.76
CA PHE A 87 3.47 25.18 -0.69
C PHE A 87 2.01 25.17 -1.15
N HIS A 88 1.74 25.80 -2.28
CA HIS A 88 0.45 25.68 -2.95
C HIS A 88 0.71 25.65 -4.45
N ALA A 89 0.41 24.52 -5.09
CA ALA A 89 0.69 24.31 -6.51
C ALA A 89 2.17 24.47 -6.90
N ALA A 90 3.10 24.11 -6.00
CA ALA A 90 4.52 24.15 -6.29
C ALA A 90 4.92 23.12 -7.36
N ASN A 91 5.91 23.46 -8.18
CA ASN A 91 6.32 22.63 -9.31
C ASN A 91 7.61 21.85 -9.00
N PHE A 92 7.49 20.56 -8.71
CA PHE A 92 8.60 19.62 -8.49
C PHE A 92 8.86 18.70 -9.69
N ARG A 93 8.44 19.12 -10.90
CA ARG A 93 8.66 18.34 -12.13
C ARG A 93 10.10 17.89 -12.28
N GLU A 94 10.33 16.60 -12.48
CA GLU A 94 11.66 16.01 -12.69
C GLU A 94 12.67 16.31 -11.56
N ALA A 95 12.22 16.80 -10.39
CA ALA A 95 13.08 17.08 -9.26
C ALA A 95 13.65 15.78 -8.67
N ILE A 96 14.85 15.87 -8.11
CA ILE A 96 15.51 14.76 -7.41
C ILE A 96 15.27 14.93 -5.91
N LEU A 97 14.50 14.02 -5.32
CA LEU A 97 14.06 14.08 -3.92
C LEU A 97 14.74 12.98 -3.07
N SER A 98 15.98 12.62 -3.40
CA SER A 98 16.68 11.50 -2.75
C SER A 98 16.95 11.82 -1.28
N ARG A 99 16.37 11.05 -0.36
CA ARG A 99 16.47 11.24 1.10
C ARG A 99 15.94 12.61 1.57
N THR A 100 15.05 13.20 0.79
CA THR A 100 14.38 14.46 1.15
C THR A 100 13.23 14.19 2.11
N ASN A 101 13.08 15.05 3.13
CA ASN A 101 12.03 14.93 4.13
C ASN A 101 11.07 16.13 4.08
N PHE A 102 9.78 15.83 4.02
CA PHE A 102 8.70 16.80 4.13
C PHE A 102 7.89 16.48 5.39
N VAL A 103 8.01 17.30 6.43
CA VAL A 103 7.39 17.07 7.74
C VAL A 103 6.43 18.21 8.06
N ASP A 104 5.17 17.88 8.33
CA ASP A 104 4.11 18.85 8.64
C ASP A 104 3.99 19.94 7.55
N THR A 105 4.16 19.52 6.28
CA THR A 105 4.16 20.45 5.14
C THR A 105 2.83 20.43 4.39
N LYS A 106 2.44 21.60 3.88
CA LYS A 106 1.29 21.76 2.99
C LYS A 106 1.79 21.76 1.55
N LEU A 107 1.35 20.82 0.74
CA LEU A 107 1.81 20.57 -0.63
C LEU A 107 0.63 20.37 -1.59
N GLN A 108 -0.56 20.89 -1.24
CA GLN A 108 -1.76 20.71 -2.05
C GLN A 108 -1.54 21.18 -3.49
N SER A 109 -2.08 20.39 -4.43
CA SER A 109 -2.02 20.66 -5.87
C SER A 109 -0.61 20.75 -6.46
N SER A 110 0.42 20.36 -5.71
CA SER A 110 1.81 20.38 -6.20
C SER A 110 2.06 19.30 -7.26
N LEU A 111 3.04 19.56 -8.12
CA LEU A 111 3.27 18.79 -9.34
C LEU A 111 4.61 18.05 -9.22
N PHE A 112 4.57 16.74 -8.99
CA PHE A 112 5.71 15.84 -8.87
C PHE A 112 5.97 15.01 -10.16
N ILE A 113 5.46 15.48 -11.30
CA ILE A 113 5.51 14.74 -12.56
C ILE A 113 6.97 14.39 -12.92
N GLY A 114 7.25 13.10 -13.11
CA GLY A 114 8.59 12.61 -13.46
C GLY A 114 9.65 12.71 -12.35
N ALA A 115 9.28 13.16 -11.15
CA ALA A 115 10.21 13.33 -10.03
C ALA A 115 10.84 11.98 -9.60
N LYS A 116 12.03 12.04 -9.00
CA LYS A 116 12.79 10.87 -8.54
C LYS A 116 12.73 10.77 -7.03
N LEU A 117 12.13 9.69 -6.52
CA LEU A 117 11.99 9.42 -5.09
C LEU A 117 12.96 8.32 -4.68
N LEU A 118 13.92 8.59 -3.82
CA LEU A 118 14.78 7.55 -3.26
C LEU A 118 14.89 7.75 -1.77
N ASN A 119 14.26 6.90 -0.96
CA ASN A 119 14.15 7.10 0.48
C ASN A 119 13.54 8.48 0.85
N THR A 120 12.63 8.98 0.03
CA THR A 120 11.91 10.24 0.30
C THR A 120 10.82 10.00 1.34
N SER A 121 10.65 10.92 2.28
CA SER A 121 9.62 10.79 3.32
C SER A 121 8.69 12.00 3.36
N PHE A 122 7.40 11.72 3.34
CA PHE A 122 6.32 12.65 3.61
C PHE A 122 5.68 12.21 4.94
N ILE A 123 5.69 13.10 5.93
CA ILE A 123 5.18 12.84 7.30
C ILE A 123 4.19 13.95 7.63
N ASN A 124 2.94 13.57 7.91
CA ASN A 124 1.84 14.51 8.16
C ASN A 124 1.68 15.56 7.05
N ALA A 125 2.07 15.22 5.82
CA ALA A 125 2.04 16.15 4.71
C ALA A 125 0.66 16.18 4.06
N VAL A 126 0.21 17.37 3.66
CA VAL A 126 -1.06 17.54 2.94
C VAL A 126 -0.76 17.60 1.44
N LEU A 127 -1.00 16.49 0.75
CA LEU A 127 -0.71 16.26 -0.67
C LEU A 127 -1.99 16.15 -1.51
N ALA A 128 -3.12 16.65 -1.00
CA ALA A 128 -4.40 16.58 -1.71
C ALA A 128 -4.30 17.21 -3.11
N ALA A 129 -4.92 16.54 -4.10
CA ALA A 129 -4.92 16.93 -5.51
C ALA A 129 -3.54 17.09 -6.16
N SER A 130 -2.48 16.52 -5.58
CA SER A 130 -1.14 16.52 -6.17
C SER A 130 -1.05 15.55 -7.36
N ASN A 131 -0.13 15.84 -8.28
CA ASN A 131 0.10 15.02 -9.48
C ASN A 131 1.46 14.32 -9.41
N TRP A 132 1.44 13.00 -9.45
CA TRP A 132 2.59 12.10 -9.37
C TRP A 132 2.85 11.34 -10.67
N GLN A 133 2.32 11.84 -11.78
CA GLN A 133 2.41 11.14 -13.06
C GLN A 133 3.87 10.85 -13.43
N GLY A 134 4.18 9.59 -13.76
CA GLY A 134 5.52 9.18 -14.15
C GLY A 134 6.58 9.31 -13.04
N VAL A 135 6.18 9.55 -11.79
CA VAL A 135 7.12 9.53 -10.66
C VAL A 135 7.78 8.15 -10.59
N SER A 136 9.08 8.12 -10.28
CA SER A 136 9.79 6.84 -10.16
C SER A 136 10.70 6.81 -8.96
N GLY A 137 10.86 5.64 -8.34
CA GLY A 137 11.66 5.60 -7.14
C GLY A 137 11.67 4.31 -6.36
N SER A 138 12.34 4.35 -5.20
CA SER A 138 12.28 3.30 -4.20
C SER A 138 12.24 3.83 -2.78
N TYR A 139 11.58 3.08 -1.88
CA TYR A 139 11.48 3.39 -0.45
C TYR A 139 10.86 4.76 -0.15
N ALA A 140 9.88 5.19 -0.96
CA ALA A 140 9.11 6.39 -0.69
C ALA A 140 8.11 6.14 0.46
N ASN A 141 8.06 7.03 1.45
CA ASN A 141 7.19 6.87 2.61
C ASN A 141 6.14 7.99 2.67
N PHE A 142 4.88 7.59 2.84
CA PHE A 142 3.73 8.45 3.04
C PHE A 142 3.08 8.09 4.37
N LEU A 143 3.47 8.78 5.43
CA LEU A 143 3.01 8.53 6.80
C LEU A 143 2.00 9.60 7.21
N ASN A 144 0.79 9.19 7.58
CA ASN A 144 -0.29 10.08 8.01
C ASN A 144 -0.54 11.24 7.02
N CYS A 145 -0.35 10.99 5.73
CA CYS A 145 -0.47 12.01 4.70
C CYS A 145 -1.91 12.10 4.19
N ASP A 146 -2.29 13.28 3.72
CA ASP A 146 -3.51 13.42 2.93
C ASP A 146 -3.17 13.34 1.45
N LEU A 147 -3.52 12.24 0.80
CA LEU A 147 -3.32 12.01 -0.64
C LEU A 147 -4.63 12.11 -1.43
N THR A 148 -5.69 12.66 -0.83
CA THR A 148 -7.03 12.73 -1.44
C THR A 148 -6.97 13.33 -2.84
N ALA A 149 -7.61 12.67 -3.81
CA ALA A 149 -7.66 13.11 -5.21
C ALA A 149 -6.30 13.26 -5.92
N SER A 150 -5.23 12.62 -5.40
CA SER A 150 -3.94 12.61 -6.08
C SER A 150 -3.94 11.68 -7.29
N GLN A 151 -3.11 12.00 -8.30
CA GLN A 151 -3.02 11.28 -9.58
C GLN A 151 -1.68 10.57 -9.70
N TRP A 152 -1.67 9.29 -10.09
CA TRP A 152 -0.48 8.42 -10.09
C TRP A 152 -0.24 7.71 -11.42
N ASP A 153 -0.86 8.15 -12.51
CA ASP A 153 -0.66 7.55 -13.83
C ASP A 153 0.82 7.34 -14.15
N ASP A 154 1.16 6.15 -14.64
CA ASP A 154 2.53 5.77 -15.02
C ASP A 154 3.58 5.85 -13.89
N ALA A 155 3.17 6.01 -12.62
CA ALA A 155 4.09 5.96 -11.49
C ALA A 155 4.75 4.57 -11.38
N VAL A 156 6.05 4.52 -11.09
CA VAL A 156 6.79 3.27 -10.91
C VAL A 156 7.60 3.32 -9.62
N ILE A 157 7.09 2.72 -8.55
CA ILE A 157 7.74 2.78 -7.23
C ILE A 157 7.96 1.39 -6.65
N GLU A 158 9.21 1.13 -6.26
CA GLU A 158 9.59 -0.05 -5.48
C GLU A 158 9.50 0.23 -3.98
N ARG A 159 8.84 -0.66 -3.24
CA ARG A 159 8.69 -0.63 -1.79
C ARG A 159 8.17 0.72 -1.25
N PRO A 160 7.11 1.31 -1.83
CA PRO A 160 6.47 2.45 -1.20
C PRO A 160 5.74 2.01 0.08
N ASN A 161 5.75 2.88 1.09
CA ASN A 161 5.00 2.68 2.32
C ASN A 161 3.89 3.73 2.42
N PHE A 162 2.64 3.25 2.43
CA PHE A 162 1.44 4.02 2.70
C PHE A 162 0.93 3.62 4.09
N ILE A 163 1.28 4.41 5.11
CA ILE A 163 0.97 4.12 6.51
C ILE A 163 -0.03 5.16 7.02
N GLU A 164 -1.26 4.71 7.23
CA GLU A 164 -2.39 5.55 7.68
C GLU A 164 -2.63 6.83 6.82
N PRO A 165 -2.43 6.87 5.48
CA PRO A 165 -2.83 8.03 4.67
C PRO A 165 -4.34 8.09 4.43
N LEU A 166 -4.82 9.28 4.08
CA LEU A 166 -6.11 9.47 3.44
C LEU A 166 -5.98 9.24 1.94
N LEU A 167 -6.67 8.22 1.43
CA LEU A 167 -6.62 7.79 0.02
C LEU A 167 -7.99 7.92 -0.65
N ALA A 168 -8.81 8.90 -0.27
CA ALA A 168 -10.10 9.07 -0.93
C ALA A 168 -9.91 9.59 -2.37
N GLN A 169 -10.57 8.96 -3.35
CA GLN A 169 -10.58 9.40 -4.75
C GLN A 169 -9.19 9.51 -5.42
N VAL A 170 -8.20 8.79 -4.92
CA VAL A 170 -6.89 8.66 -5.57
C VAL A 170 -7.10 8.00 -6.92
N ASP A 171 -6.44 8.52 -7.95
CA ASP A 171 -6.34 7.85 -9.23
C ASP A 171 -5.01 7.11 -9.28
N PHE A 172 -5.07 5.78 -9.15
CA PHE A 172 -3.88 4.93 -9.31
C PHE A 172 -3.57 4.66 -10.79
N GLY A 173 -4.50 4.89 -11.72
CA GLY A 173 -4.32 4.68 -13.15
C GLY A 173 -3.55 3.39 -13.50
N ASN A 174 -2.58 3.54 -14.40
CA ASN A 174 -1.65 2.48 -14.82
C ASN A 174 -0.39 2.38 -13.93
N ALA A 175 -0.43 2.87 -12.70
CA ALA A 175 0.72 2.83 -11.80
C ALA A 175 1.21 1.39 -11.58
N SER A 176 2.51 1.28 -11.32
CA SER A 176 3.21 0.03 -11.06
C SER A 176 3.92 0.10 -9.72
N PHE A 177 3.41 -0.66 -8.76
CA PHE A 177 3.99 -0.75 -7.42
C PHE A 177 4.57 -2.13 -7.18
N ASN A 178 5.88 -2.20 -6.93
CA ASN A 178 6.55 -3.42 -6.50
C ASN A 178 6.68 -3.42 -4.98
N LYS A 179 6.15 -4.45 -4.31
CA LYS A 179 6.13 -4.62 -2.85
C LYS A 179 5.59 -3.39 -2.10
N PRO A 180 4.47 -2.76 -2.52
CA PRO A 180 3.89 -1.69 -1.71
C PRO A 180 3.39 -2.23 -0.37
N LEU A 181 3.53 -1.41 0.66
CA LEU A 181 2.85 -1.61 1.94
C LEU A 181 1.70 -0.61 2.07
N PHE A 182 0.48 -1.11 2.20
CA PHE A 182 -0.69 -0.37 2.63
C PHE A 182 -1.05 -0.85 4.05
N PHE A 183 -0.72 -0.03 5.05
CA PHE A 183 -0.96 -0.34 6.45
C PHE A 183 -2.05 0.55 7.02
N LYS A 184 -3.13 -0.06 7.52
CA LYS A 184 -4.30 0.64 8.10
C LYS A 184 -4.84 1.74 7.19
N THR A 185 -5.13 1.37 5.95
CA THR A 185 -5.67 2.30 4.95
C THR A 185 -7.12 1.96 4.63
N ASN A 186 -7.84 2.91 4.00
CA ASN A 186 -9.13 2.64 3.38
C ASN A 186 -8.98 2.80 1.86
N LEU A 187 -9.29 1.73 1.15
CA LEU A 187 -9.26 1.59 -0.30
C LEU A 187 -10.58 0.98 -0.79
N ASP A 188 -11.69 1.19 -0.07
CA ASP A 188 -12.98 0.60 -0.40
C ASP A 188 -13.43 0.98 -1.82
N ARG A 189 -13.98 0.01 -2.54
CA ARG A 189 -14.58 0.15 -3.88
C ARG A 189 -13.63 0.59 -4.99
N TYR A 190 -12.33 0.49 -4.76
CA TYR A 190 -11.36 0.74 -5.82
C TYR A 190 -11.42 -0.34 -6.89
N ASP A 191 -11.26 0.09 -8.15
CA ASP A 191 -10.98 -0.80 -9.26
C ASP A 191 -9.47 -0.80 -9.51
N PHE A 192 -8.82 -1.94 -9.24
CA PHE A 192 -7.38 -2.10 -9.42
C PHE A 192 -7.01 -2.80 -10.72
N THR A 193 -7.95 -3.08 -11.62
CA THR A 193 -7.69 -3.87 -12.85
C THR A 193 -6.69 -3.21 -13.80
N GLN A 194 -6.48 -1.88 -13.70
CA GLN A 194 -5.46 -1.15 -14.46
C GLN A 194 -4.14 -0.97 -13.71
N THR A 195 -4.15 -1.09 -12.37
CA THR A 195 -2.98 -0.88 -11.53
C THR A 195 -2.17 -2.17 -11.42
N ARG A 196 -0.85 -2.08 -11.65
CA ARG A 196 0.04 -3.23 -11.49
C ARG A 196 0.57 -3.29 -10.06
N PHE A 197 0.25 -4.38 -9.37
CA PHE A 197 0.88 -4.75 -8.12
C PHE A 197 1.78 -5.96 -8.29
N GLU A 198 2.97 -5.92 -7.69
CA GLU A 198 3.82 -7.09 -7.52
C GLU A 198 4.05 -7.30 -6.03
N MET A 199 3.65 -8.46 -5.49
CA MET A 199 3.78 -8.80 -4.06
C MET A 199 3.23 -7.72 -3.08
N PRO A 200 2.03 -7.15 -3.32
CA PRO A 200 1.50 -6.08 -2.47
C PRO A 200 1.19 -6.57 -1.06
N GLN A 201 1.32 -5.69 -0.07
CA GLN A 201 1.03 -5.96 1.34
C GLN A 201 -0.07 -5.03 1.84
N PHE A 202 -1.32 -5.51 1.87
CA PHE A 202 -2.48 -4.85 2.45
C PHE A 202 -2.71 -5.35 3.88
N GLN A 203 -2.12 -4.68 4.87
CA GLN A 203 -2.20 -5.10 6.27
C GLN A 203 -3.17 -4.22 7.04
N LYS A 204 -4.19 -4.83 7.66
CA LYS A 204 -5.25 -4.10 8.39
C LYS A 204 -5.94 -3.03 7.52
N THR A 205 -6.01 -3.27 6.22
CA THR A 205 -6.57 -2.33 5.24
C THR A 205 -8.01 -2.70 4.92
N SER A 206 -8.87 -1.69 4.74
CA SER A 206 -10.23 -1.85 4.23
C SER A 206 -10.20 -1.85 2.70
N LEU A 207 -10.72 -2.92 2.11
CA LEU A 207 -10.77 -3.22 0.68
C LEU A 207 -12.18 -3.69 0.29
N ILE A 208 -13.19 -3.15 0.95
CA ILE A 208 -14.57 -3.60 0.79
C ILE A 208 -15.06 -3.27 -0.61
N GLY A 209 -15.55 -4.27 -1.34
CA GLY A 209 -16.07 -4.11 -2.70
C GLY A 209 -15.01 -3.79 -3.76
N CYS A 210 -13.72 -4.05 -3.48
CA CYS A 210 -12.66 -3.81 -4.46
C CYS A 210 -12.70 -4.80 -5.63
N ASN A 211 -12.33 -4.32 -6.82
CA ASN A 211 -12.20 -5.15 -8.02
C ASN A 211 -10.73 -5.52 -8.27
N PHE A 212 -10.42 -6.81 -8.12
CA PHE A 212 -9.13 -7.45 -8.38
C PHE A 212 -9.20 -8.51 -9.50
N ARG A 213 -10.24 -8.47 -10.35
CA ARG A 213 -10.49 -9.51 -11.35
C ARG A 213 -9.30 -9.74 -12.27
N GLY A 214 -8.91 -11.00 -12.44
CA GLY A 214 -7.83 -11.43 -13.34
C GLY A 214 -6.43 -10.93 -12.97
N MET A 215 -6.25 -10.31 -11.79
CA MET A 215 -4.97 -9.72 -11.40
C MET A 215 -3.93 -10.78 -11.03
N MET A 216 -2.65 -10.44 -11.22
CA MET A 216 -1.51 -11.21 -10.74
C MET A 216 -1.14 -10.73 -9.34
N LEU A 217 -1.52 -11.50 -8.32
CA LEU A 217 -1.37 -11.18 -6.90
C LEU A 217 -0.62 -12.31 -6.16
N ASN A 218 0.31 -12.97 -6.85
CA ASN A 218 1.16 -13.98 -6.24
C ASN A 218 1.91 -13.38 -5.04
N GLN A 219 1.92 -14.10 -3.92
CA GLN A 219 2.55 -13.67 -2.66
C GLN A 219 1.99 -12.34 -2.10
N ALA A 220 0.78 -11.96 -2.49
CA ALA A 220 0.11 -10.81 -1.90
C ALA A 220 -0.25 -11.06 -0.43
N GLY A 221 -0.10 -10.03 0.41
CA GLY A 221 -0.53 -10.05 1.80
C GLY A 221 -1.83 -9.28 1.99
N PHE A 222 -2.78 -9.89 2.68
CA PHE A 222 -4.08 -9.35 3.09
C PHE A 222 -4.35 -9.63 4.58
N SER A 223 -3.32 -9.90 5.38
CA SER A 223 -3.47 -10.26 6.78
C SER A 223 -4.25 -9.18 7.55
N TYR A 224 -5.32 -9.62 8.24
CA TYR A 224 -6.26 -8.76 8.98
C TYR A 224 -6.99 -7.72 8.12
N ALA A 225 -7.00 -7.85 6.79
CA ALA A 225 -7.74 -6.96 5.91
C ALA A 225 -9.25 -7.21 5.96
N ASP A 226 -10.01 -6.18 5.60
CA ASP A 226 -11.45 -6.28 5.37
C ASP A 226 -11.71 -6.31 3.86
N LEU A 227 -12.04 -7.48 3.34
CA LEU A 227 -12.23 -7.83 1.93
C LEU A 227 -13.69 -8.21 1.64
N GLN A 228 -14.64 -7.73 2.45
CA GLN A 228 -16.06 -7.99 2.20
C GLN A 228 -16.45 -7.55 0.80
N ASP A 229 -17.20 -8.39 0.09
CA ASP A 229 -17.67 -8.15 -1.28
C ASP A 229 -16.56 -7.91 -2.33
N ALA A 230 -15.28 -8.22 -2.02
CA ALA A 230 -14.18 -8.04 -2.97
C ALA A 230 -14.21 -9.10 -4.09
N ASP A 231 -13.86 -8.70 -5.31
CA ASP A 231 -13.87 -9.55 -6.50
C ASP A 231 -12.47 -9.92 -6.98
N PHE A 232 -12.07 -11.16 -6.72
CA PHE A 232 -10.84 -11.82 -7.17
C PHE A 232 -11.09 -12.85 -8.28
N THR A 233 -12.21 -12.78 -9.00
CA THR A 233 -12.55 -13.75 -10.07
C THR A 233 -11.41 -13.87 -11.07
N GLY A 234 -10.92 -15.10 -11.27
CA GLY A 234 -9.82 -15.41 -12.18
C GLY A 234 -8.45 -14.85 -11.78
N ALA A 235 -8.30 -14.26 -10.59
CA ALA A 235 -7.02 -13.74 -10.11
C ALA A 235 -6.06 -14.87 -9.72
N ASN A 236 -4.75 -14.58 -9.80
CA ASN A 236 -3.71 -15.45 -9.29
C ASN A 236 -3.25 -14.97 -7.89
N LEU A 237 -3.65 -15.69 -6.86
CA LEU A 237 -3.28 -15.53 -5.45
C LEU A 237 -2.38 -16.67 -4.95
N GLU A 238 -1.58 -17.27 -5.83
CA GLU A 238 -0.62 -18.30 -5.41
C GLU A 238 0.27 -17.78 -4.26
N GLN A 239 0.34 -18.55 -3.18
CA GLN A 239 1.08 -18.19 -1.96
C GLN A 239 0.63 -16.88 -1.27
N ALA A 240 -0.61 -16.41 -1.53
CA ALA A 240 -1.13 -15.24 -0.83
C ALA A 240 -1.40 -15.50 0.66
N LEU A 241 -1.29 -14.46 1.48
CA LEU A 241 -1.48 -14.50 2.94
C LEU A 241 -2.75 -13.74 3.33
N LEU A 242 -3.81 -14.44 3.72
CA LEU A 242 -5.09 -13.90 4.14
C LEU A 242 -5.40 -14.24 5.62
N LEU A 243 -4.37 -14.26 6.46
CA LEU A 243 -4.47 -14.61 7.88
C LEU A 243 -5.48 -13.72 8.60
N SER A 244 -6.50 -14.34 9.20
CA SER A 244 -7.56 -13.63 9.95
C SER A 244 -8.23 -12.49 9.17
N ALA A 245 -8.25 -12.55 7.84
CA ALA A 245 -8.95 -11.60 6.99
C ALA A 245 -10.48 -11.81 7.08
N LYS A 246 -11.25 -10.76 6.83
CA LYS A 246 -12.70 -10.87 6.61
C LYS A 246 -12.97 -10.84 5.12
N VAL A 247 -13.57 -11.88 4.58
CA VAL A 247 -13.76 -12.08 3.14
C VAL A 247 -15.20 -12.53 2.86
N ILE A 248 -16.14 -12.02 3.65
CA ILE A 248 -17.56 -12.36 3.55
C ILE A 248 -18.08 -11.92 2.17
N HIS A 249 -18.80 -12.81 1.48
CA HIS A 249 -19.23 -12.64 0.08
C HIS A 249 -18.10 -12.45 -0.96
N GLY A 250 -16.85 -12.70 -0.60
CA GLY A 250 -15.72 -12.57 -1.54
C GLY A 250 -15.86 -13.50 -2.75
N GLN A 251 -15.51 -13.00 -3.94
CA GLN A 251 -15.59 -13.75 -5.19
C GLN A 251 -14.20 -14.21 -5.62
N PHE A 252 -13.95 -15.52 -5.66
CA PHE A 252 -12.67 -16.09 -6.09
C PHE A 252 -12.79 -17.00 -7.31
N SER A 253 -13.98 -17.08 -7.91
CA SER A 253 -14.29 -18.10 -8.91
C SER A 253 -13.26 -18.18 -10.04
N GLY A 254 -12.83 -19.40 -10.38
CA GLY A 254 -11.80 -19.65 -11.39
C GLY A 254 -10.37 -19.17 -11.06
N GLY A 255 -10.12 -18.67 -9.85
CA GLY A 255 -8.81 -18.19 -9.42
C GLY A 255 -7.80 -19.31 -9.13
N ASN A 256 -6.52 -18.93 -9.07
CA ASN A 256 -5.43 -19.78 -8.58
C ASN A 256 -5.03 -19.33 -7.18
N LEU A 257 -5.25 -20.17 -6.18
CA LEU A 257 -4.98 -19.96 -4.76
C LEU A 257 -4.09 -21.08 -4.19
N ASN A 258 -3.28 -21.72 -5.04
CA ASN A 258 -2.37 -22.76 -4.60
C ASN A 258 -1.46 -22.23 -3.48
N GLN A 259 -1.31 -23.00 -2.41
CA GLN A 259 -0.50 -22.66 -1.23
C GLN A 259 -0.89 -21.35 -0.53
N ALA A 260 -2.07 -20.79 -0.80
CA ALA A 260 -2.57 -19.62 -0.08
C ALA A 260 -2.89 -19.97 1.39
N ILE A 261 -2.75 -18.99 2.28
CA ILE A 261 -2.94 -19.16 3.72
C ILE A 261 -4.11 -18.32 4.21
N PHE A 262 -5.19 -18.97 4.62
CA PHE A 262 -6.43 -18.37 5.11
C PHE A 262 -6.65 -18.58 6.61
N SER A 263 -5.69 -19.11 7.36
CA SER A 263 -5.91 -19.55 8.75
C SER A 263 -6.65 -18.51 9.60
N GLY A 264 -7.78 -18.93 10.18
CA GLY A 264 -8.66 -18.08 11.00
C GLY A 264 -9.46 -17.00 10.26
N ALA A 265 -9.48 -16.99 8.92
CA ALA A 265 -10.26 -16.04 8.13
C ALA A 265 -11.78 -16.32 8.22
N ASP A 266 -12.57 -15.26 8.07
CA ASP A 266 -14.02 -15.36 7.87
C ASP A 266 -14.33 -15.30 6.37
N LEU A 267 -14.75 -16.43 5.81
CA LEU A 267 -15.00 -16.67 4.39
C LEU A 267 -16.48 -16.97 4.15
N SER A 268 -17.36 -16.61 5.10
CA SER A 268 -18.79 -16.90 5.01
C SER A 268 -19.38 -16.36 3.71
N ASP A 269 -20.21 -17.17 3.04
CA ASP A 269 -20.86 -16.83 1.77
C ASP A 269 -19.90 -16.51 0.60
N ALA A 270 -18.60 -16.83 0.73
CA ALA A 270 -17.63 -16.64 -0.33
C ALA A 270 -17.76 -17.68 -1.46
N ASN A 271 -17.41 -17.28 -2.68
CA ASN A 271 -17.48 -18.10 -3.88
C ASN A 271 -16.10 -18.55 -4.34
N PHE A 272 -15.77 -19.82 -4.09
CA PHE A 272 -14.56 -20.52 -4.54
C PHE A 272 -14.87 -21.52 -5.67
N SER A 273 -15.91 -21.31 -6.46
CA SER A 273 -16.24 -22.23 -7.56
C SER A 273 -15.11 -22.29 -8.59
N ASN A 274 -14.75 -23.49 -9.05
CA ASN A 274 -13.71 -23.73 -10.06
C ASN A 274 -12.29 -23.25 -9.69
N VAL A 275 -12.00 -23.01 -8.41
CA VAL A 275 -10.65 -22.58 -8.00
C VAL A 275 -9.63 -23.71 -8.02
N GLN A 276 -8.36 -23.35 -8.18
CA GLN A 276 -7.25 -24.21 -7.80
C GLN A 276 -6.75 -23.78 -6.43
N MET A 277 -6.71 -24.68 -5.46
CA MET A 277 -6.35 -24.36 -4.08
C MET A 277 -5.47 -25.48 -3.50
N VAL A 278 -4.63 -26.09 -4.34
CA VAL A 278 -3.77 -27.20 -3.95
C VAL A 278 -2.82 -26.76 -2.84
N GLN A 279 -2.72 -27.56 -1.78
CA GLN A 279 -1.87 -27.29 -0.59
C GLN A 279 -2.21 -26.00 0.18
N ALA A 280 -3.38 -25.39 -0.01
CA ALA A 280 -3.76 -24.23 0.77
C ALA A 280 -4.01 -24.56 2.25
N GLN A 281 -3.93 -23.54 3.10
CA GLN A 281 -4.11 -23.66 4.54
C GLN A 281 -5.38 -22.92 4.96
N MET A 282 -6.41 -23.67 5.34
CA MET A 282 -7.74 -23.15 5.74
C MET A 282 -8.08 -23.53 7.19
N VAL A 283 -7.06 -23.74 8.02
CA VAL A 283 -7.22 -24.17 9.42
C VAL A 283 -8.05 -23.16 10.20
N GLY A 284 -9.11 -23.62 10.85
CA GLY A 284 -9.97 -22.78 11.70
C GLY A 284 -10.73 -21.69 10.96
N THR A 285 -10.91 -21.81 9.64
CA THR A 285 -11.68 -20.84 8.85
C THR A 285 -13.18 -20.97 9.10
N ARG A 286 -13.93 -19.89 8.87
CA ARG A 286 -15.39 -19.93 8.76
C ARG A 286 -15.78 -19.88 7.30
N CYS A 287 -16.30 -20.98 6.76
CA CYS A 287 -16.75 -21.08 5.38
C CYS A 287 -18.25 -21.42 5.31
N ASN A 288 -19.04 -20.87 6.24
CA ASN A 288 -20.47 -21.13 6.28
C ASN A 288 -21.12 -20.61 5.00
N ARG A 289 -21.94 -21.43 4.32
CA ARG A 289 -22.60 -21.12 3.04
C ARG A 289 -21.64 -20.75 1.90
N SER A 290 -20.35 -21.04 2.03
CA SER A 290 -19.39 -20.83 0.95
C SER A 290 -19.54 -21.92 -0.12
N THR A 291 -19.28 -21.57 -1.37
CA THR A 291 -19.31 -22.52 -2.49
C THR A 291 -17.90 -22.89 -2.92
N PHE A 292 -17.59 -24.18 -2.97
CA PHE A 292 -16.37 -24.77 -3.51
C PHE A 292 -16.65 -25.63 -4.74
N GLU A 293 -17.80 -25.47 -5.41
CA GLU A 293 -18.20 -26.31 -6.54
C GLU A 293 -17.07 -26.46 -7.58
N CYS A 294 -16.75 -27.69 -7.99
CA CYS A 294 -15.67 -27.99 -8.95
C CYS A 294 -14.27 -27.52 -8.53
N ALA A 295 -14.03 -27.15 -7.27
CA ALA A 295 -12.71 -26.73 -6.79
C ALA A 295 -11.71 -27.89 -6.71
N LYS A 296 -10.44 -27.58 -6.94
CA LYS A 296 -9.30 -28.49 -6.71
C LYS A 296 -8.68 -28.21 -5.36
N LEU A 297 -8.99 -29.07 -4.39
CA LEU A 297 -8.63 -28.91 -2.99
C LEU A 297 -7.59 -29.94 -2.53
N ASP A 298 -6.88 -30.59 -3.46
CA ASP A 298 -5.90 -31.63 -3.14
C ASP A 298 -4.88 -31.10 -2.11
N TYR A 299 -4.66 -31.87 -1.04
CA TYR A 299 -3.78 -31.51 0.07
C TYR A 299 -4.13 -30.23 0.85
N THR A 300 -5.31 -29.65 0.64
CA THR A 300 -5.77 -28.48 1.41
C THR A 300 -6.03 -28.87 2.85
N ASP A 301 -5.69 -28.01 3.80
CA ASP A 301 -5.96 -28.24 5.23
C ASP A 301 -7.18 -27.45 5.71
N PHE A 302 -8.31 -28.13 5.90
CA PHE A 302 -9.53 -27.59 6.51
C PHE A 302 -9.65 -27.92 8.00
N SER A 303 -8.58 -28.34 8.68
CA SER A 303 -8.67 -28.75 10.09
C SER A 303 -9.37 -27.68 10.94
N HIS A 304 -10.38 -28.07 11.71
CA HIS A 304 -11.16 -27.19 12.57
C HIS A 304 -11.97 -26.10 11.83
N ALA A 305 -12.21 -26.23 10.52
CA ALA A 305 -13.03 -25.30 9.76
C ALA A 305 -14.53 -25.47 10.03
N HIS A 306 -15.28 -24.37 9.95
CA HIS A 306 -16.74 -24.36 10.04
C HIS A 306 -17.31 -24.31 8.62
N LEU A 307 -18.00 -25.36 8.20
CA LEU A 307 -18.49 -25.62 6.84
C LEU A 307 -20.02 -25.76 6.80
N PHE A 308 -20.74 -25.09 7.71
CA PHE A 308 -22.21 -25.20 7.76
C PHE A 308 -22.83 -24.75 6.43
N ASP A 309 -23.71 -25.56 5.86
CA ASP A 309 -24.36 -25.31 4.57
C ASP A 309 -23.40 -24.99 3.40
N ALA A 310 -22.11 -25.36 3.51
CA ALA A 310 -21.16 -25.16 2.44
C ALA A 310 -21.41 -26.13 1.28
N ASP A 311 -21.04 -25.75 0.06
CA ASP A 311 -21.18 -26.59 -1.13
C ASP A 311 -19.84 -27.09 -1.64
N PHE A 312 -19.55 -28.38 -1.44
CA PHE A 312 -18.37 -29.09 -1.95
C PHE A 312 -18.73 -30.00 -3.13
N SER A 313 -19.81 -29.73 -3.86
CA SER A 313 -20.19 -30.56 -5.00
C SER A 313 -19.09 -30.60 -6.07
N GLN A 314 -18.84 -31.78 -6.63
CA GLN A 314 -17.83 -32.00 -7.69
C GLN A 314 -16.38 -31.62 -7.33
N THR A 315 -16.03 -31.48 -6.04
CA THR A 315 -14.66 -31.11 -5.64
C THR A 315 -13.66 -32.27 -5.72
N ALA A 316 -12.41 -31.95 -6.11
CA ALA A 316 -11.26 -32.83 -5.94
C ALA A 316 -10.67 -32.66 -4.54
N LEU A 317 -10.57 -33.74 -3.77
CA LEU A 317 -10.27 -33.74 -2.33
C LEU A 317 -9.13 -34.72 -1.97
N PHE A 318 -8.23 -35.02 -2.91
CA PHE A 318 -7.19 -36.02 -2.65
C PHE A 318 -6.29 -35.57 -1.51
N ARG A 319 -6.32 -36.34 -0.41
CA ARG A 319 -5.59 -36.05 0.83
C ARG A 319 -5.88 -34.67 1.42
N THR A 320 -7.03 -34.08 1.12
CA THR A 320 -7.55 -32.91 1.85
C THR A 320 -7.77 -33.28 3.30
N ASN A 321 -7.31 -32.45 4.23
CA ASN A 321 -7.44 -32.73 5.65
C ASN A 321 -8.75 -32.13 6.19
N LEU A 322 -9.68 -32.99 6.61
CA LEU A 322 -11.00 -32.65 7.15
C LEU A 322 -11.05 -32.87 8.68
N HIS A 323 -9.90 -32.84 9.35
CA HIS A 323 -9.84 -33.12 10.78
C HIS A 323 -10.66 -32.12 11.62
N CYS A 324 -11.64 -32.62 12.37
CA CYS A 324 -12.51 -31.84 13.25
C CYS A 324 -13.26 -30.68 12.56
N ILE A 325 -13.70 -30.86 11.30
CA ILE A 325 -14.62 -29.90 10.66
C ILE A 325 -16.02 -29.93 11.28
N GLU A 326 -16.74 -28.82 11.19
CA GLU A 326 -18.17 -28.73 11.46
C GLU A 326 -18.92 -28.65 10.13
N GLU A 327 -19.74 -29.64 9.78
CA GLU A 327 -20.21 -29.83 8.39
C GLU A 327 -21.71 -30.10 8.24
N GLU A 328 -22.51 -29.70 9.22
CA GLU A 328 -23.96 -29.82 9.14
C GLU A 328 -24.50 -29.04 7.93
N GLY A 329 -25.35 -29.68 7.12
CA GLY A 329 -25.89 -29.10 5.89
C GLY A 329 -24.93 -29.07 4.69
N CYS A 330 -23.68 -29.49 4.86
CA CYS A 330 -22.68 -29.44 3.79
C CYS A 330 -23.01 -30.41 2.63
N GLN A 331 -22.89 -29.93 1.39
CA GLN A 331 -23.20 -30.69 0.19
C GLN A 331 -21.93 -31.33 -0.39
N TRP A 332 -22.00 -32.61 -0.75
CA TRP A 332 -20.84 -33.39 -1.22
C TRP A 332 -21.08 -34.09 -2.55
N ASN A 333 -22.13 -33.72 -3.29
CA ASN A 333 -22.61 -34.46 -4.46
C ASN A 333 -21.53 -34.48 -5.56
N GLY A 334 -21.12 -35.68 -5.99
CA GLY A 334 -20.08 -35.85 -7.01
C GLY A 334 -18.66 -35.48 -6.53
N SER A 335 -18.48 -35.14 -5.26
CA SER A 335 -17.14 -34.88 -4.70
C SER A 335 -16.34 -36.17 -4.54
N SER A 336 -15.02 -36.02 -4.48
CA SER A 336 -14.09 -37.13 -4.18
C SER A 336 -13.81 -37.28 -2.68
N ARG A 337 -14.80 -37.00 -1.82
CA ARG A 337 -14.65 -36.99 -0.35
C ARG A 337 -14.00 -38.26 0.21
N SER A 338 -14.27 -39.43 -0.36
CA SER A 338 -13.68 -40.70 0.07
C SER A 338 -12.13 -40.73 0.00
N LEU A 339 -11.50 -39.79 -0.69
CA LEU A 339 -10.04 -39.64 -0.79
C LEU A 339 -9.47 -38.63 0.21
N ALA A 340 -10.32 -37.96 0.99
CA ALA A 340 -9.92 -37.01 2.02
C ALA A 340 -9.45 -37.74 3.30
N LEU A 341 -8.75 -37.00 4.16
CA LEU A 341 -8.31 -37.45 5.47
C LEU A 341 -9.34 -37.00 6.52
N GLU A 342 -10.09 -37.97 7.05
CA GLU A 342 -11.08 -37.73 8.09
C GLU A 342 -10.43 -37.46 9.46
N THR A 343 -11.26 -37.16 10.46
CA THR A 343 -10.80 -36.86 11.83
C THR A 343 -9.94 -37.99 12.42
N ASP A 344 -8.64 -37.73 12.58
CA ASP A 344 -7.73 -38.57 13.37
C ASP A 344 -8.16 -38.64 14.86
N PRO A 345 -8.55 -39.82 15.38
CA PRO A 345 -9.01 -39.96 16.76
C PRO A 345 -7.93 -39.76 17.82
N GLN A 346 -6.66 -40.09 17.52
CA GLN A 346 -5.55 -39.92 18.47
C GLN A 346 -5.18 -38.44 18.58
N ARG A 347 -5.08 -37.76 17.43
CA ARG A 347 -4.87 -36.31 17.38
C ARG A 347 -5.97 -35.57 18.15
N LYS A 348 -7.25 -35.90 17.90
CA LYS A 348 -8.38 -35.27 18.59
C LYS A 348 -8.31 -35.46 20.11
N LYS A 349 -8.03 -36.68 20.58
CA LYS A 349 -7.86 -36.96 22.03
C LYS A 349 -6.74 -36.12 22.65
N ALA A 350 -5.62 -35.97 21.96
CA ALA A 350 -4.50 -35.15 22.42
C ALA A 350 -4.86 -33.66 22.48
N GLU A 351 -5.56 -33.15 21.47
CA GLU A 351 -6.04 -31.76 21.43
C GLU A 351 -7.06 -31.47 22.54
N ASP A 352 -8.01 -32.37 22.78
CA ASP A 352 -9.02 -32.25 23.84
C ASP A 352 -8.38 -32.25 25.23
N PHE A 353 -7.39 -33.12 25.47
CA PHE A 353 -6.61 -33.14 26.70
C PHE A 353 -5.86 -31.80 26.91
N GLY A 354 -5.23 -31.27 25.85
CA GLY A 354 -4.55 -29.97 25.89
C GLY A 354 -5.50 -28.80 26.22
N LYS A 355 -6.72 -28.81 25.68
CA LYS A 355 -7.76 -27.80 25.98
C LYS A 355 -8.19 -27.84 27.45
N GLN A 356 -8.27 -29.03 28.06
CA GLN A 356 -8.62 -29.18 29.49
C GLN A 356 -7.54 -28.62 30.40
N LEU A 357 -6.26 -28.79 30.06
CA LEU A 357 -5.13 -28.26 30.84
C LEU A 357 -5.11 -26.72 30.86
N LYS A 358 -5.45 -26.06 29.74
CA LYS A 358 -5.47 -24.59 29.65
C LYS A 358 -6.63 -23.91 30.42
N LYS A 359 -7.65 -24.69 30.82
CA LYS A 359 -8.82 -24.21 31.56
C LYS A 359 -8.68 -24.38 33.09
N ARG A 360 -7.62 -25.06 33.53
CA ARG A 360 -7.21 -25.15 34.93
C ARG A 360 -6.14 -24.10 35.20
#